data_AF-A0AAE0TA07-F1
#
_entry.id   AF-A0AAE0TA07-F1
#
_cell.length_a   1.000
_cell.length_b   1.000
_cell.length_c   1.000
_cell.angle_alpha   90.00
_cell.angle_beta   90.00
_cell.angle_gamma   90.00
#
_symmetry.space_group_name_H-M   'P 1'
#
loop_
_entity.id
_entity.type
_entity.pdbx_description
1 polymer ?
#
loop_
_entity_poly.entity_id
_entity_poly.type
_entity_poly.pdbx_seq_one_letter_code
_entity_poly.pdbx_strand_id
1 'polypeptide(L)'
;MKRTDMSFVPYIFLMFVSVLDGLILNPEEGGQTDTSFLQQLLFEEKQLRMNLEQKVQDLNSRVASLEHHTCESTCEAKQKSVAFMAQLSASIVNPVEGHVIVFDDIITNEGAAYNNVHGIFTAPVNGTYEFSLIVSSPPNPSSYHEFHLFLMRNNVQIGYVFLDHNTQFWLRRITTATVHLKQTDEVWVQVAWVKGDHEIGGCCFHSLFGGFLIHAD
;
A
#
# COMPACT_ATOMS: atom_id res chain seq x y z
N MET A 1 -37.32 3.28 0.70
CA MET A 1 -37.10 2.80 2.07
C MET A 1 -36.67 3.98 2.92
N LYS A 2 -37.27 4.13 4.10
CA LYS A 2 -37.56 5.39 4.79
C LYS A 2 -36.34 6.25 5.18
N ARG A 3 -36.50 7.56 4.95
CA ARG A 3 -35.85 8.70 5.60
C ARG A 3 -36.31 8.72 7.07
N THR A 4 -35.40 8.84 8.03
CA THR A 4 -35.74 9.15 9.42
C THR A 4 -35.00 10.40 9.85
N ASP A 5 -35.82 11.42 10.13
CA ASP A 5 -35.50 12.71 10.69
C ASP A 5 -34.91 12.62 12.10
N MET A 6 -34.09 13.61 12.40
CA MET A 6 -33.70 14.06 13.72
C MET A 6 -34.93 14.54 14.52
N SER A 7 -35.12 14.03 15.74
CA SER A 7 -35.68 14.82 16.85
C SER A 7 -35.49 14.10 18.17
N PHE A 8 -34.30 14.21 18.77
CA PHE A 8 -34.07 13.76 20.15
C PHE A 8 -33.71 14.94 21.05
N VAL A 9 -34.54 15.99 21.05
CA VAL A 9 -34.58 16.98 22.14
C VAL A 9 -36.01 17.55 22.22
N PRO A 10 -36.85 17.08 23.16
CA PRO A 10 -37.73 18.05 23.81
C PRO A 10 -37.95 17.87 25.32
N TYR A 11 -37.33 16.89 25.98
CA TYR A 11 -37.70 16.60 27.39
C TYR A 11 -37.00 17.46 28.44
N ILE A 12 -35.84 18.05 28.15
CA ILE A 12 -35.15 18.94 29.11
C ILE A 12 -35.75 20.36 29.10
N PHE A 13 -36.32 20.79 27.96
CA PHE A 13 -36.92 22.12 27.84
C PHE A 13 -38.26 22.23 28.61
N LEU A 14 -39.01 21.12 28.70
CA LEU A 14 -40.29 21.09 29.43
C LEU A 14 -40.15 21.12 30.96
N MET A 15 -39.04 20.63 31.51
CA MET A 15 -38.79 20.70 32.96
C MET A 15 -38.48 22.15 33.40
N PHE A 16 -37.73 22.92 32.61
CA PHE A 16 -37.41 24.31 32.93
C PHE A 16 -38.61 25.27 32.79
N VAL A 17 -39.51 25.02 31.84
CA VAL A 17 -40.77 25.78 31.73
C VAL A 17 -41.68 25.51 32.92
N SER A 18 -41.70 24.27 33.45
CA SER A 18 -42.52 23.95 34.64
C SER A 18 -42.04 24.62 35.94
N VAL A 19 -40.73 24.91 36.07
CA VAL A 19 -40.19 25.67 37.21
C VAL A 19 -40.53 27.16 37.10
N LEU A 20 -40.62 27.69 35.88
CA LEU A 20 -41.08 29.06 35.62
C LEU A 20 -42.59 29.24 35.83
N ASP A 21 -43.41 28.26 35.43
CA ASP A 21 -44.86 28.32 35.60
C ASP A 21 -45.30 28.03 37.05
N GLY A 22 -44.53 27.23 37.80
CA GLY A 22 -44.76 26.96 39.22
C GLY A 22 -44.55 28.17 40.14
N LEU A 23 -43.92 29.23 39.66
CA LEU A 23 -43.68 30.48 40.41
C LEU A 23 -44.74 31.57 40.18
N ILE A 24 -45.74 31.34 39.33
CA ILE A 24 -46.73 32.38 38.95
C ILE A 24 -48.08 32.24 39.70
N LEU A 25 -48.31 31.19 40.49
CA LEU A 25 -49.59 30.96 41.17
C LEU A 25 -49.50 30.98 42.72
N ASN A 26 -48.94 32.03 43.32
CA ASN A 26 -49.20 32.38 44.72
C ASN A 26 -48.86 33.85 45.01
N PRO A 27 -49.85 34.77 45.09
CA PRO A 27 -49.60 36.16 45.43
C PRO A 27 -49.86 36.42 46.91
N GLU A 28 -49.34 35.61 47.83
CA GLU A 28 -49.32 35.93 49.26
C GLU A 28 -48.08 35.32 49.92
N GLU A 29 -46.95 36.01 49.80
CA GLU A 29 -45.97 36.27 50.87
C GLU A 29 -44.76 36.99 50.24
N GLY A 30 -44.47 38.18 50.72
CA GLY A 30 -43.39 39.03 50.21
C GLY A 30 -42.02 38.41 50.49
N GLY A 31 -41.44 37.78 49.47
CA GLY A 31 -40.01 37.59 49.34
C GLY A 31 -39.59 38.24 48.02
N GLN A 32 -38.74 39.27 48.07
CA GLN A 32 -38.09 39.81 46.87
C GLN A 32 -37.37 38.67 46.17
N THR A 33 -37.97 38.12 45.12
CA THR A 33 -37.28 37.24 44.18
C THR A 33 -36.21 38.11 43.54
N ASP A 34 -34.97 37.86 43.95
CA ASP A 34 -33.82 38.68 43.64
C ASP A 34 -33.55 38.58 42.12
N THR A 35 -34.18 39.47 41.36
CA THR A 35 -34.10 39.53 39.89
C THR A 35 -32.65 39.59 39.40
N SER A 36 -31.75 40.09 40.26
CA SER A 36 -30.30 40.08 40.09
C SER A 36 -29.72 38.66 39.94
N PHE A 37 -30.17 37.72 40.77
CA PHE A 37 -29.71 36.33 40.77
C PHE A 37 -30.16 35.57 39.52
N LEU A 38 -31.41 35.80 39.09
CA LEU A 38 -31.95 35.20 37.86
C LEU A 38 -31.24 35.74 36.61
N GLN A 39 -30.90 37.03 36.58
CA GLN A 39 -30.10 37.62 35.50
C GLN A 39 -28.67 37.05 35.46
N GLN A 40 -28.05 36.81 36.62
CA GLN A 40 -26.73 36.19 36.70
C GLN A 40 -26.72 34.75 36.17
N LEU A 41 -27.71 33.94 36.55
CA LEU A 41 -27.85 32.56 36.06
C LEU A 41 -28.04 32.50 34.54
N LEU A 42 -28.90 33.37 34.00
CA LEU A 42 -29.11 33.46 32.56
C LEU A 42 -27.84 33.90 31.82
N PHE A 43 -27.03 34.79 32.43
CA PHE A 43 -25.76 35.21 31.86
C PHE A 43 -24.76 34.04 31.81
N GLU A 44 -24.62 33.27 32.89
CA GLU A 44 -23.74 32.09 32.93
C GLU A 44 -24.16 31.00 31.95
N GLU A 45 -25.47 30.73 31.83
CA GLU A 45 -26.00 29.78 30.84
C GLU A 45 -25.66 30.24 29.41
N LYS A 46 -25.83 31.53 29.12
CA LYS A 46 -25.49 32.10 27.81
C LYS A 46 -24.00 31.98 27.52
N GLN A 47 -23.14 32.25 28.51
CA GLN A 47 -21.68 32.07 28.38
C GLN A 47 -21.31 30.60 28.13
N LEU A 48 -21.93 29.68 28.86
CA LEU A 48 -21.69 28.25 28.70
C LEU A 48 -22.13 27.75 27.32
N ARG A 49 -23.28 28.22 26.82
CA ARG A 49 -23.78 27.90 25.47
C ARG A 49 -22.84 28.42 24.38
N MET A 50 -22.38 29.66 24.48
CA MET A 50 -21.43 30.23 23.51
C MET A 50 -20.11 29.45 23.50
N ASN A 51 -19.58 29.08 24.67
CA ASN A 51 -18.36 28.28 24.77
C ASN A 51 -18.54 26.88 24.15
N LEU A 52 -19.73 26.28 24.32
CA LEU A 52 -20.04 24.98 23.74
C LEU A 52 -20.15 25.05 22.21
N GLU A 53 -20.83 26.08 21.69
CA GLU A 53 -20.93 26.32 20.24
C GLU A 53 -19.55 26.53 19.60
N GLN A 54 -18.68 27.29 20.26
CA GLN A 54 -17.30 27.47 19.82
C GLN A 54 -16.53 26.15 19.77
N LYS A 55 -16.68 25.29 20.79
CA LYS A 55 -16.05 23.95 20.80
C LYS A 55 -16.61 23.04 19.71
N VAL A 56 -17.91 23.10 19.43
CA VAL A 56 -18.52 22.34 18.34
C VAL A 56 -17.95 22.80 17.00
N GLN A 57 -17.78 24.11 16.82
CA GLN A 57 -17.22 24.67 15.60
C GLN A 57 -15.74 24.28 15.41
N ASP A 58 -14.93 24.30 16.48
CA ASP A 58 -13.53 23.85 16.47
C ASP A 58 -13.42 22.34 16.21
N LEU A 59 -14.27 21.52 16.83
CA LEU A 59 -14.29 20.09 16.56
C LEU A 59 -14.67 19.80 15.10
N ASN A 60 -15.66 20.51 14.56
CA ASN A 60 -16.06 20.35 13.16
C ASN A 60 -14.95 20.75 12.19
N SER A 61 -14.20 21.82 12.46
CA SER A 61 -13.08 22.22 11.61
C SER A 61 -11.93 21.20 11.68
N ARG A 62 -11.65 20.65 12.87
CA ARG A 62 -10.65 19.59 13.05
C ARG A 62 -11.07 18.30 12.34
N VAL A 63 -12.33 17.89 12.44
CA VAL A 63 -12.87 16.73 11.71
C VAL A 63 -12.72 16.93 10.21
N ALA A 64 -13.11 18.08 9.67
CA ALA A 64 -12.96 18.38 8.24
C ALA A 64 -11.49 18.33 7.78
N SER A 65 -10.55 18.83 8.60
CA SER A 65 -9.12 18.75 8.28
C SER A 65 -8.58 17.31 8.31
N LEU A 66 -9.01 16.50 9.27
CA LEU A 66 -8.64 15.09 9.36
C LEU A 66 -9.22 14.29 8.18
N GLU A 67 -10.46 14.57 7.78
CA GLU A 67 -11.10 13.95 6.62
C GLU A 67 -10.37 14.28 5.31
N HIS A 68 -9.93 15.53 5.15
CA HIS A 68 -9.14 15.94 3.97
C HIS A 68 -7.80 15.20 3.89
N HIS A 69 -7.03 15.16 4.99
CA HIS A 69 -5.76 14.43 5.03
C HIS A 69 -5.92 12.91 4.85
N THR A 70 -7.03 12.33 5.33
CA THR A 70 -7.32 10.90 5.15
C THR A 70 -7.63 10.57 3.69
N CYS A 71 -8.30 11.46 2.97
CA CYS A 71 -8.58 11.31 1.55
C CYS A 71 -7.27 11.32 0.74
N GLU A 72 -6.40 12.32 0.93
CA GLU A 72 -5.09 12.43 0.26
C GLU A 72 -4.18 11.22 0.57
N SER A 73 -4.12 10.81 1.84
CA SER A 73 -3.26 9.70 2.26
C SER A 73 -3.73 8.35 1.71
N THR A 74 -5.05 8.15 1.52
CA THR A 74 -5.59 6.87 1.02
C THR A 74 -5.55 6.74 -0.50
N CYS A 75 -5.63 7.84 -1.26
CA CYS A 75 -5.41 7.81 -2.70
C CYS A 75 -3.91 7.75 -3.05
N GLU A 76 -3.03 8.40 -2.30
CA GLU A 76 -1.58 8.24 -2.48
C GLU A 76 -1.07 6.85 -2.06
N ALA A 77 -1.59 6.26 -0.98
CA ALA A 77 -1.15 4.93 -0.52
C ALA A 77 -1.55 3.79 -1.48
N LYS A 78 -2.72 3.87 -2.13
CA LYS A 78 -3.11 2.91 -3.19
C LYS A 78 -2.27 3.05 -4.47
N GLN A 79 -1.63 4.19 -4.66
CA GLN A 79 -0.83 4.50 -5.85
C GLN A 79 0.67 4.18 -5.69
N LYS A 80 1.07 3.70 -4.50
CA LYS A 80 2.48 3.39 -4.15
C LYS A 80 2.73 1.91 -3.83
N SER A 81 1.76 0.99 -3.92
CA SER A 81 2.05 -0.46 -3.81
C SER A 81 2.53 -0.98 -5.15
N VAL A 82 3.79 -1.43 -5.19
CA VAL A 82 4.39 -2.07 -6.36
C VAL A 82 5.00 -3.37 -5.90
N ALA A 83 4.48 -4.48 -6.41
CA ALA A 83 5.00 -5.81 -6.13
C ALA A 83 4.66 -6.73 -7.29
N PHE A 84 5.63 -7.50 -7.77
CA PHE A 84 5.40 -8.52 -8.78
C PHE A 84 6.14 -9.80 -8.44
N MET A 85 5.58 -10.90 -8.91
CA MET A 85 6.23 -12.20 -8.92
C MET A 85 5.67 -12.99 -10.09
N ALA A 86 6.55 -13.58 -10.87
CA ALA A 86 6.21 -14.42 -12.01
C ALA A 86 7.12 -15.65 -12.04
N GLN A 87 6.62 -16.76 -12.58
CA GLN A 87 7.38 -17.97 -12.83
C GLN A 87 7.51 -18.22 -14.34
N LEU A 88 8.43 -19.12 -14.69
CA LEU A 88 8.43 -19.72 -16.02
C LEU A 88 7.30 -20.75 -16.12
N SER A 89 6.41 -20.62 -17.10
CA SER A 89 5.36 -21.63 -17.33
C SER A 89 5.93 -22.94 -17.89
N ALA A 90 7.01 -22.84 -18.68
CA ALA A 90 7.70 -23.96 -19.31
C ALA A 90 9.22 -23.79 -19.24
N SER A 91 9.96 -24.91 -19.33
CA SER A 91 11.41 -24.88 -19.38
C SER A 91 11.93 -24.15 -20.61
N ILE A 92 13.05 -23.44 -20.45
CA ILE A 92 13.78 -22.81 -21.56
C ILE A 92 15.03 -23.63 -21.82
N VAL A 93 15.14 -24.18 -23.02
CA VAL A 93 16.25 -25.04 -23.45
C VAL A 93 17.18 -24.24 -24.36
N ASN A 94 18.47 -24.28 -24.05
CA ASN A 94 19.56 -23.69 -24.83
C ASN A 94 19.34 -22.21 -25.27
N PRO A 95 18.91 -21.28 -24.39
CA PRO A 95 18.81 -19.87 -24.74
C PRO A 95 20.18 -19.27 -25.09
N VAL A 96 20.23 -18.37 -26.06
CA VAL A 96 21.49 -17.75 -26.52
C VAL A 96 21.93 -16.58 -25.64
N GLU A 97 23.21 -16.22 -25.67
CA GLU A 97 23.70 -14.98 -25.05
C GLU A 97 22.91 -13.76 -25.51
N GLY A 98 22.60 -12.87 -24.57
CA GLY A 98 21.78 -11.69 -24.82
C GLY A 98 20.27 -11.95 -24.78
N HIS A 99 19.82 -13.20 -24.73
CA HIS A 99 18.39 -13.51 -24.62
C HIS A 99 17.81 -13.01 -23.29
N VAL A 100 16.67 -12.33 -23.34
CA VAL A 100 15.91 -11.90 -22.16
C VAL A 100 15.03 -13.06 -21.69
N ILE A 101 15.13 -13.42 -20.41
CA ILE A 101 14.31 -14.47 -19.81
C ILE A 101 12.94 -13.87 -19.47
N VAL A 102 11.89 -14.38 -20.12
CA VAL A 102 10.51 -13.96 -19.90
C VAL A 102 9.85 -14.91 -18.90
N PHE A 103 9.59 -14.44 -17.69
CA PHE A 103 8.78 -15.16 -16.70
C PHE A 103 7.32 -14.86 -16.99
N ASP A 104 6.71 -15.72 -17.79
CA ASP A 104 5.44 -15.44 -18.47
C ASP A 104 4.19 -15.68 -17.59
N ASP A 105 4.30 -16.54 -16.58
CA ASP A 105 3.20 -16.90 -15.69
C ASP A 105 3.17 -16.02 -14.43
N ILE A 106 2.27 -15.04 -14.43
CA ILE A 106 2.10 -14.04 -13.38
C ILE A 106 1.44 -14.64 -12.14
N ILE A 107 2.10 -14.50 -10.99
CA ILE A 107 1.52 -14.81 -9.67
C ILE A 107 0.95 -13.53 -9.04
N THR A 108 1.75 -12.45 -9.04
CA THR A 108 1.36 -11.12 -8.53
C THR A 108 1.90 -10.05 -9.47
N ASN A 109 1.15 -8.97 -9.69
CA ASN A 109 1.60 -7.81 -10.48
C ASN A 109 0.89 -6.52 -10.04
N GLU A 110 1.01 -6.18 -8.76
CA GLU A 110 0.52 -4.93 -8.19
C GLU A 110 1.27 -3.73 -8.80
N GLY A 111 0.53 -2.69 -9.18
CA GLY A 111 1.07 -1.55 -9.93
C GLY A 111 1.29 -1.83 -11.42
N ALA A 112 1.01 -3.04 -11.90
CA ALA A 112 1.15 -3.46 -13.30
C ALA A 112 2.53 -3.11 -13.91
N ALA A 113 3.57 -3.20 -13.08
CA ALA A 113 4.93 -2.76 -13.41
C ALA A 113 5.75 -3.81 -14.15
N TYR A 114 5.34 -5.09 -14.13
CA TYR A 114 6.01 -6.16 -14.87
C TYR A 114 5.24 -6.53 -16.14
N ASN A 115 5.95 -6.56 -17.27
CA ASN A 115 5.44 -7.00 -18.57
C ASN A 115 5.86 -8.45 -18.83
N ASN A 116 4.90 -9.37 -18.72
CA ASN A 116 5.12 -10.82 -18.90
C ASN A 116 5.24 -11.28 -20.37
N VAL A 117 5.11 -10.36 -21.33
CA VAL A 117 5.38 -10.65 -22.75
C VAL A 117 6.85 -10.39 -23.07
N HIS A 118 7.45 -9.37 -22.44
CA HIS A 118 8.84 -8.99 -22.69
C HIS A 118 9.81 -9.36 -21.57
N GLY A 119 9.32 -9.76 -20.39
CA GLY A 119 10.13 -10.14 -19.26
C GLY A 119 10.74 -8.96 -18.49
N ILE A 120 10.15 -7.77 -18.64
CA ILE A 120 10.73 -6.50 -18.17
C ILE A 120 9.86 -5.90 -17.07
N PHE A 121 10.48 -5.55 -15.95
CA PHE A 121 9.91 -4.66 -14.95
C PHE A 121 10.25 -3.21 -15.31
N THR A 122 9.28 -2.31 -15.28
CA THR A 122 9.47 -0.87 -15.48
C THR A 122 9.04 -0.13 -14.22
N ALA A 123 9.95 0.63 -13.60
CA ALA A 123 9.67 1.36 -12.37
C ALA A 123 8.57 2.42 -12.59
N PRO A 124 7.41 2.32 -11.91
CA PRO A 124 6.32 3.28 -12.10
C PRO A 124 6.56 4.61 -11.35
N VAL A 125 7.44 4.61 -10.35
CA VAL A 125 7.80 5.78 -9.53
C VAL A 125 9.29 5.72 -9.19
N ASN A 126 9.84 6.83 -8.72
CA ASN A 126 11.18 6.82 -8.13
C ASN A 126 11.13 6.14 -6.75
N GLY A 127 12.15 5.35 -6.42
CA GLY A 127 12.25 4.75 -5.10
C GLY A 127 13.26 3.61 -5.00
N THR A 128 13.34 3.01 -3.82
CA THR A 128 14.18 1.85 -3.55
C THR A 128 13.39 0.57 -3.74
N TYR A 129 13.86 -0.31 -4.61
CA TYR A 129 13.24 -1.60 -4.92
C TYR A 129 14.15 -2.76 -4.50
N GLU A 130 13.54 -3.88 -4.12
CA GLU A 130 14.23 -5.16 -3.98
C GLU A 130 13.76 -6.11 -5.08
N PHE A 131 14.69 -6.81 -5.70
CA PHE A 131 14.45 -7.87 -6.66
C PHE A 131 15.02 -9.19 -6.16
N SER A 132 14.30 -10.27 -6.40
CA SER A 132 14.71 -11.64 -6.15
C SER A 132 14.59 -12.45 -7.43
N LEU A 133 15.69 -13.05 -7.85
CA LEU A 133 15.75 -14.00 -8.95
C LEU A 133 16.07 -15.37 -8.37
N ILE A 134 15.20 -16.32 -8.65
CA ILE A 134 15.40 -17.72 -8.32
C ILE A 134 15.39 -18.52 -9.61
N VAL A 135 16.42 -19.30 -9.86
CA VAL A 135 16.52 -20.12 -11.06
C VAL A 135 16.93 -21.53 -10.68
N SER A 136 16.33 -22.50 -11.36
CA SER A 136 16.68 -23.90 -11.22
C SER A 136 17.08 -24.50 -12.56
N SER A 137 17.99 -25.45 -12.54
CA SER A 137 18.34 -26.28 -13.70
C SER A 137 18.11 -27.76 -13.35
N PRO A 138 17.61 -28.56 -14.31
CA PRO A 138 17.45 -29.99 -14.13
C PRO A 138 18.82 -30.67 -14.00
N PRO A 139 18.85 -31.95 -13.57
CA PRO A 139 20.06 -32.76 -13.58
C PRO A 139 20.80 -32.68 -14.92
N ASN A 140 22.08 -32.38 -14.84
CA ASN A 140 22.99 -32.32 -15.97
C ASN A 140 24.34 -32.84 -15.51
N PRO A 141 24.68 -34.10 -15.83
CA PRO A 141 25.93 -34.72 -15.42
C PRO A 141 27.11 -34.39 -16.34
N SER A 142 26.89 -33.62 -17.42
CA SER A 142 27.97 -33.15 -18.27
C SER A 142 28.90 -32.24 -17.48
N SER A 143 30.22 -32.44 -17.59
CA SER A 143 31.22 -31.54 -17.01
C SER A 143 31.56 -30.36 -17.93
N TYR A 144 30.90 -30.25 -19.07
CA TYR A 144 31.19 -29.27 -20.12
C TYR A 144 29.99 -28.38 -20.40
N HIS A 145 29.52 -27.66 -19.39
CA HIS A 145 28.56 -26.58 -19.58
C HIS A 145 28.79 -25.43 -18.60
N GLU A 146 28.56 -24.22 -19.08
CA GLU A 146 28.61 -22.98 -18.32
C GLU A 146 27.36 -22.19 -18.71
N PHE A 147 26.59 -21.73 -17.72
CA PHE A 147 25.34 -21.03 -17.98
C PHE A 147 25.07 -19.94 -16.95
N HIS A 148 25.24 -18.69 -17.36
CA HIS A 148 25.21 -17.54 -16.45
C HIS A 148 24.10 -16.57 -16.83
N LEU A 149 23.49 -15.95 -15.83
CA LEU A 149 22.46 -14.94 -15.97
C LEU A 149 22.86 -13.66 -15.23
N PHE A 150 22.52 -12.52 -15.82
CA PHE A 150 22.56 -11.23 -15.16
C PHE A 150 21.16 -10.74 -14.82
N LEU A 151 21.05 -10.09 -13.67
CA LEU A 151 19.98 -9.16 -13.40
C LEU A 151 20.45 -7.78 -13.85
N MET A 152 19.72 -7.15 -14.77
CA MET A 152 20.11 -5.93 -15.47
C MET A 152 19.22 -4.77 -15.03
N ARG A 153 19.78 -3.56 -14.96
CA ARG A 153 19.07 -2.27 -14.87
C ARG A 153 19.56 -1.37 -15.99
N ASN A 154 18.72 -0.99 -16.96
CA ASN A 154 19.09 -0.07 -18.06
C ASN A 154 20.47 -0.37 -18.70
N ASN A 155 20.81 -1.65 -18.90
CA ASN A 155 22.11 -2.16 -19.39
C ASN A 155 23.28 -2.21 -18.39
N VAL A 156 23.05 -1.92 -17.10
CA VAL A 156 24.02 -2.11 -16.03
C VAL A 156 23.69 -3.38 -15.27
N GLN A 157 24.67 -4.27 -15.10
CA GLN A 157 24.53 -5.46 -14.27
C GLN A 157 24.37 -5.06 -12.80
N ILE A 158 23.29 -5.52 -12.17
CA ILE A 158 22.99 -5.32 -10.74
C ILE A 158 22.92 -6.64 -9.96
N GLY A 159 22.97 -7.78 -10.64
CA GLY A 159 23.02 -9.11 -10.03
C GLY A 159 23.62 -10.14 -10.97
N TYR A 160 24.06 -11.26 -10.40
CA TYR A 160 24.71 -12.36 -11.12
C TYR A 160 24.29 -13.69 -10.50
N VAL A 161 24.03 -14.68 -11.35
CA VAL A 161 23.82 -16.07 -10.96
C VAL A 161 24.36 -17.00 -12.04
N PHE A 162 24.93 -18.13 -11.62
CA PHE A 162 25.41 -19.18 -12.52
C PHE A 162 24.76 -20.51 -12.18
N LEU A 163 24.48 -21.30 -13.21
CA LEU A 163 23.92 -22.65 -13.15
C LEU A 163 24.94 -23.69 -13.60
N ASP A 164 26.23 -23.40 -13.44
CA ASP A 164 27.31 -24.34 -13.72
C ASP A 164 27.24 -25.49 -12.71
N HIS A 165 27.00 -26.71 -13.20
CA HIS A 165 27.03 -27.91 -12.35
C HIS A 165 27.40 -29.17 -13.14
N ASN A 166 27.53 -30.30 -12.46
CA ASN A 166 27.84 -31.59 -13.09
C ASN A 166 27.26 -32.72 -12.22
N THR A 167 25.95 -32.65 -11.99
CA THR A 167 25.25 -33.43 -10.97
C THR A 167 24.00 -34.09 -11.53
N GLN A 168 23.65 -35.23 -10.94
CA GLN A 168 22.42 -35.98 -11.18
C GLN A 168 21.21 -35.40 -10.41
N PHE A 169 21.40 -34.28 -9.71
CA PHE A 169 20.38 -33.62 -8.91
C PHE A 169 20.01 -32.26 -9.50
N TRP A 170 18.80 -31.81 -9.20
CA TRP A 170 18.37 -30.45 -9.48
C TRP A 170 19.27 -29.44 -8.77
N LEU A 171 19.67 -28.40 -9.50
CA LEU A 171 20.32 -27.24 -8.91
C LEU A 171 19.29 -26.12 -8.79
N ARG A 172 19.31 -25.40 -7.67
CA ARG A 172 18.56 -24.15 -7.47
C ARG A 172 19.49 -23.08 -6.92
N ARG A 173 19.42 -21.89 -7.50
CA ARG A 173 20.21 -20.72 -7.11
C ARG A 173 19.32 -19.50 -6.94
N ILE A 174 19.75 -18.59 -6.07
CA ILE A 174 19.04 -17.36 -5.76
C ILE A 174 20.04 -16.22 -5.82
N THR A 175 19.62 -15.09 -6.39
CA THR A 175 20.34 -13.82 -6.32
C THR A 175 19.32 -12.72 -6.02
N THR A 176 19.73 -11.71 -5.25
CA THR A 176 18.89 -10.58 -4.90
C THR A 176 19.63 -9.28 -5.18
N ALA A 177 18.88 -8.21 -5.44
CA ALA A 177 19.43 -6.88 -5.62
C ALA A 177 18.49 -5.83 -5.03
N THR A 178 19.04 -4.97 -4.17
CA THR A 178 18.36 -3.77 -3.68
C THR A 178 18.92 -2.57 -4.40
N VAL A 179 18.10 -1.87 -5.19
CA VAL A 179 18.55 -0.78 -6.06
C VAL A 179 17.57 0.39 -6.02
N HIS A 180 18.12 1.60 -6.09
CA HIS A 180 17.31 2.79 -6.33
C HIS A 180 17.02 2.93 -7.83
N LEU A 181 15.75 3.02 -8.18
CA LEU A 181 15.29 3.20 -9.55
C LEU A 181 14.64 4.57 -9.72
N LYS A 182 14.88 5.17 -10.89
CA LYS A 182 14.07 6.28 -11.37
C LYS A 182 12.85 5.72 -12.08
N GLN A 183 11.78 6.49 -12.13
CA GLN A 183 10.63 6.20 -12.97
C GLN A 183 11.11 5.91 -14.39
N THR A 184 10.51 4.89 -15.02
CA THR A 184 10.87 4.32 -16.33
C THR A 184 12.17 3.53 -16.39
N ASP A 185 12.97 3.43 -15.32
CA ASP A 185 14.08 2.48 -15.30
C ASP A 185 13.54 1.06 -15.47
N GLU A 186 14.23 0.27 -16.28
CA GLU A 186 13.86 -1.09 -16.61
C GLU A 186 14.78 -2.09 -15.94
N VAL A 187 14.20 -3.18 -15.42
CA VAL A 187 14.91 -4.30 -14.81
C VAL A 187 14.47 -5.61 -15.45
N TRP A 188 15.43 -6.44 -15.86
CA TRP A 188 15.16 -7.73 -16.49
C TRP A 188 16.26 -8.75 -16.22
N VAL A 189 15.98 -10.01 -16.53
CA VAL A 189 16.94 -11.11 -16.44
C VAL A 189 17.44 -11.44 -17.85
N GLN A 190 18.75 -11.56 -18.02
CA GLN A 190 19.38 -11.77 -19.32
C GLN A 190 20.42 -12.88 -19.26
N VAL A 191 20.49 -13.68 -20.32
CA VAL A 191 21.57 -14.65 -20.52
C VAL A 191 22.89 -13.91 -20.76
N ALA A 192 23.85 -14.18 -19.89
CA ALA A 192 25.15 -13.51 -19.87
C ALA A 192 26.24 -14.31 -20.61
N TRP A 193 26.26 -15.63 -20.41
CA TRP A 193 27.28 -16.53 -20.95
C TRP A 193 26.70 -17.93 -21.13
N VAL A 194 27.01 -18.56 -22.27
CA VAL A 194 26.57 -19.93 -22.55
C VAL A 194 27.66 -20.80 -23.14
N LYS A 195 27.74 -22.04 -22.67
CA LYS A 195 28.58 -23.09 -23.23
C LYS A 195 27.94 -24.44 -22.98
N GLY A 196 27.90 -25.29 -24.00
CA GLY A 196 27.26 -26.61 -23.92
C GLY A 196 25.74 -26.54 -23.78
N ASP A 197 25.13 -27.70 -23.52
CA ASP A 197 23.69 -27.80 -23.32
C ASP A 197 23.28 -27.33 -21.92
N HIS A 198 22.20 -26.54 -21.87
CA HIS A 198 21.71 -25.91 -20.65
C HIS A 198 20.19 -25.74 -20.71
N GLU A 199 19.56 -25.80 -19.53
CA GLU A 199 18.11 -25.66 -19.39
C GLU A 199 17.82 -24.87 -18.12
N ILE A 200 16.90 -23.91 -18.23
CA ILE A 200 16.23 -23.32 -17.07
C ILE A 200 14.93 -24.07 -16.86
N GLY A 201 14.80 -24.72 -15.70
CA GLY A 201 13.59 -25.42 -15.33
C GLY A 201 12.42 -24.46 -15.16
N GLY A 202 11.35 -24.69 -15.91
CA GLY A 202 10.06 -24.04 -15.74
C GLY A 202 9.02 -24.95 -15.09
N CYS A 203 7.78 -24.47 -15.03
CA CYS A 203 6.68 -25.01 -14.22
C CYS A 203 6.95 -24.98 -12.70
N CYS A 204 5.87 -25.08 -11.93
CA CYS A 204 5.91 -25.71 -10.62
C CYS A 204 6.83 -24.98 -9.62
N PHE A 205 6.98 -23.66 -9.78
CA PHE A 205 7.82 -22.78 -8.96
C PHE A 205 9.33 -23.08 -9.02
N HIS A 206 9.81 -23.75 -10.08
CA HIS A 206 11.24 -24.02 -10.27
C HIS A 206 12.06 -22.73 -10.47
N SER A 207 11.59 -21.81 -11.30
CA SER A 207 12.28 -20.54 -11.55
C SER A 207 11.29 -19.39 -11.45
N LEU A 208 11.68 -18.35 -10.71
CA LEU A 208 10.86 -17.23 -10.32
C LEU A 208 11.65 -15.93 -10.45
N PHE A 209 10.98 -14.88 -10.88
CA PHE A 209 11.49 -13.52 -10.79
C PHE A 209 10.43 -12.65 -10.14
N GLY A 210 10.85 -11.86 -9.16
CA GLY A 210 9.95 -10.96 -8.46
C GLY A 210 10.68 -9.79 -7.85
N GLY A 211 9.90 -8.84 -7.37
CA GLY A 211 10.41 -7.66 -6.69
C GLY A 211 9.30 -6.77 -6.19
N PHE A 212 9.65 -5.83 -5.32
CA PHE A 212 8.70 -4.89 -4.72
C PHE A 212 9.36 -3.56 -4.38
N LEU A 213 8.54 -2.51 -4.27
CA LEU A 213 8.95 -1.20 -3.78
C LEU A 213 9.07 -1.26 -2.26
N ILE A 214 10.25 -0.92 -1.73
CA ILE A 214 10.48 -0.77 -0.28
C ILE A 214 9.90 0.56 0.19
N HIS A 215 10.29 1.65 -0.49
CA HIS A 215 9.73 2.98 -0.27
C HIS A 215 9.92 3.83 -1.53
N ALA A 216 8.92 4.67 -1.82
CA ALA A 216 9.06 5.74 -2.81
C ALA A 216 9.96 6.87 -2.25
N ASP A 217 10.47 7.69 -3.16
CA ASP A 217 11.14 8.96 -2.82
C ASP A 217 10.14 10.04 -2.33
#